data_AF-A0A1J9REM6-F1
#
_entry.id   AF-A0A1J9REM6-F1
#
_cell.length_a   1.000
_cell.length_b   1.000
_cell.length_c   1.000
_cell.angle_alpha   90.00
_cell.angle_beta   90.00
_cell.angle_gamma   90.00
#
_symmetry.space_group_name_H-M   'P 1'
#
loop_
_entity.id
_entity.type
_entity.pdbx_description
1 polymer ?
#
loop_
_entity_poly.entity_id
_entity_poly.type
_entity_poly.pdbx_seq_one_letter_code
_entity_poly.pdbx_strand_id
1 'polypeptide(L)'
;MRRPHEHDEEWEEAVELDRDDPTIVLARSGEYCGYGRYRVDSWIYCPGDPIPDFDMLNWEQIHRLRKKLFLKEDGRPLLCAPPDDEFSPLRQHLGAFIRRSKEILPKLLDPAFVTQWDPIRVLINAGPSPNPY
;
A
#
# COMPACT_ATOMS: atom_id res chain seq x y z
N MET A 1 -38.85 -4.61 4.26
CA MET A 1 -37.58 -4.69 5.00
C MET A 1 -36.56 -3.87 4.22
N ARG A 2 -36.15 -2.70 4.74
CA ARG A 2 -35.06 -1.88 4.16
C ARG A 2 -33.72 -2.48 4.59
N ARG A 3 -32.76 -2.57 3.67
CA ARG A 3 -31.38 -2.97 3.98
C ARG A 3 -30.70 -1.85 4.78
N PRO A 4 -29.94 -2.16 5.86
CA PRO A 4 -29.01 -1.22 6.45
C PRO A 4 -27.61 -1.56 5.90
N HIS A 5 -27.20 -0.93 4.80
CA HIS A 5 -25.82 -1.08 4.30
C HIS A 5 -25.27 0.15 3.58
N GLU A 6 -26.08 1.17 3.30
CA GLU A 6 -25.61 2.37 2.58
C GLU A 6 -25.03 3.42 3.53
N HIS A 7 -25.39 3.40 4.82
CA HIS A 7 -24.94 4.42 5.76
C HIS A 7 -23.45 4.34 6.11
N ASP A 8 -22.90 3.13 6.30
CA ASP A 8 -21.49 3.01 6.72
C ASP A 8 -20.53 3.46 5.62
N GLU A 9 -20.85 3.16 4.35
CA GLU A 9 -20.05 3.61 3.20
C GLU A 9 -20.12 5.13 3.01
N GLU A 10 -21.31 5.73 3.18
CA GLU A 10 -21.50 7.19 3.12
C GLU A 10 -20.82 7.91 4.29
N TRP A 11 -20.85 7.35 5.51
CA TRP A 11 -20.16 7.91 6.68
C TRP A 11 -18.64 7.83 6.52
N GLU A 12 -18.11 6.73 5.99
CA GLU A 12 -16.68 6.59 5.74
C GLU A 12 -16.20 7.58 4.66
N GLU A 13 -16.95 7.76 3.57
CA GLU A 13 -16.62 8.79 2.58
C GLU A 13 -16.73 10.22 3.14
N ALA A 14 -17.65 10.46 4.08
CA ALA A 14 -17.79 11.76 4.75
C ALA A 14 -16.63 12.06 5.71
N VAL A 15 -16.11 11.05 6.44
CA VAL A 15 -14.89 11.18 7.27
C VAL A 15 -13.65 11.41 6.41
N GLU A 16 -13.61 10.81 5.22
CA GLU A 16 -12.47 10.88 4.28
C GLU A 16 -12.22 12.26 3.66
N LEU A 17 -13.13 13.23 3.80
CA LEU A 17 -12.99 14.56 3.20
C LEU A 17 -13.74 15.64 4.02
N ASP A 18 -13.77 15.54 5.35
CA ASP A 18 -14.27 16.65 6.15
C ASP A 18 -13.39 17.88 5.85
N ARG A 19 -14.01 18.99 5.43
CA ARG A 19 -13.28 20.20 5.04
C ARG A 19 -12.70 20.92 6.24
N ASP A 20 -13.27 20.69 7.43
CA ASP A 20 -12.82 21.32 8.67
C ASP A 20 -11.72 20.50 9.37
N ASP A 21 -11.67 19.18 9.10
CA ASP A 21 -10.61 18.27 9.56
C ASP A 21 -10.30 17.24 8.45
N PRO A 22 -9.47 17.61 7.46
CA PRO A 22 -9.22 16.75 6.31
C PRO A 22 -8.53 15.46 6.79
N THR A 23 -9.16 14.30 6.62
CA THR A 23 -8.53 13.01 6.94
C THR A 23 -8.67 12.02 5.79
N ILE A 24 -7.76 11.06 5.61
CA ILE A 24 -7.90 10.01 4.61
C ILE A 24 -7.88 8.64 5.28
N VAL A 25 -8.91 7.85 5.02
CA VAL A 25 -8.92 6.43 5.41
C VAL A 25 -7.95 5.65 4.50
N LEU A 26 -6.89 5.11 5.12
CA LEU A 26 -5.90 4.23 4.50
C LEU A 26 -6.41 2.78 4.41
N ALA A 27 -7.06 2.31 5.47
CA ALA A 27 -7.67 0.99 5.56
C ALA A 27 -8.92 1.03 6.44
N ARG A 28 -9.97 0.31 6.06
CA ARG A 28 -11.23 0.21 6.82
C ARG A 28 -11.16 -0.90 7.85
N SER A 29 -12.04 -0.84 8.85
CA SER A 29 -12.28 -1.97 9.75
C SER A 29 -12.69 -3.21 8.93
N GLY A 30 -12.19 -4.38 9.32
CA GLY A 30 -12.41 -5.64 8.60
C GLY A 30 -11.54 -5.83 7.37
N GLU A 31 -10.63 -4.91 7.02
CA GLU A 31 -9.72 -5.10 5.88
C GLU A 31 -8.45 -5.85 6.27
N TYR A 32 -7.97 -6.69 5.35
CA TYR A 32 -6.74 -7.45 5.54
C TYR A 32 -5.51 -6.53 5.55
N CYS A 33 -4.69 -6.63 6.60
CA CYS A 33 -3.49 -5.78 6.82
C CYS A 33 -2.16 -6.55 6.76
N GLY A 34 -2.15 -7.73 6.12
CA GLY A 34 -0.98 -8.61 6.10
C GLY A 34 -0.93 -9.58 7.29
N TYR A 35 0.00 -10.53 7.23
CA TYR A 35 0.28 -11.49 8.31
C TYR A 35 -0.92 -12.29 8.86
N GLY A 36 -1.93 -12.55 8.03
CA GLY A 36 -3.10 -13.32 8.46
C GLY A 36 -4.07 -12.54 9.36
N ARG A 37 -3.97 -11.20 9.43
CA ARG A 37 -4.78 -10.36 10.32
C ARG A 37 -5.67 -9.38 9.55
N TYR A 38 -6.81 -9.07 10.15
CA TYR A 38 -7.74 -8.04 9.71
C TYR A 38 -7.68 -6.85 10.66
N ARG A 39 -7.91 -5.64 10.14
CA ARG A 39 -8.02 -4.41 10.93
C ARG A 39 -9.25 -4.50 11.83
N VAL A 40 -9.05 -4.25 13.12
CA VAL A 40 -10.14 -4.13 14.09
C VAL A 40 -10.80 -2.76 13.95
N ASP A 41 -10.00 -1.72 13.82
CA ASP A 41 -10.43 -0.34 13.62
C ASP A 41 -9.88 0.23 12.31
N SER A 42 -10.57 1.23 11.76
CA SER A 42 -10.10 1.94 10.57
C SER A 42 -8.77 2.65 10.84
N TRP A 43 -7.86 2.56 9.87
CA TRP A 43 -6.62 3.30 9.87
C TRP A 43 -6.80 4.58 9.07
N ILE A 44 -6.76 5.70 9.78
CA ILE A 44 -6.95 7.05 9.24
C ILE A 44 -5.60 7.77 9.25
N TYR A 45 -5.33 8.55 8.21
CA TYR A 45 -4.22 9.48 8.12
C TYR A 45 -4.77 10.90 8.19
N CYS A 46 -4.26 11.69 9.14
CA CYS A 46 -4.50 13.11 9.21
C CYS A 46 -3.26 13.87 8.68
N PRO A 47 -3.43 15.02 8.02
CA PRO A 47 -2.30 15.83 7.60
C PRO A 47 -1.41 16.23 8.77
N GLY A 48 -0.11 16.06 8.59
CA GLY A 48 0.88 16.26 9.64
C GLY A 48 1.23 14.97 10.39
N ASP A 49 0.44 13.90 10.25
CA ASP A 49 0.83 12.59 10.77
C ASP A 49 2.10 12.08 10.06
N PRO A 50 2.87 11.21 10.73
CA PRO A 50 3.95 10.48 10.08
C PRO A 50 3.45 9.70 8.86
N ILE A 51 4.27 9.69 7.80
CA ILE A 51 3.95 8.95 6.58
C ILE A 51 3.81 7.44 6.92
N PRO A 52 2.70 6.80 6.54
CA PRO A 52 2.47 5.39 6.85
C PRO A 52 3.40 4.49 6.05
N ASP A 53 3.72 3.33 6.62
CA ASP A 53 4.40 2.27 5.89
C ASP A 53 3.42 1.60 4.91
N PHE A 54 3.63 1.86 3.61
CA PHE A 54 2.77 1.34 2.55
C PHE A 54 2.91 -0.17 2.35
N ASP A 55 3.97 -0.80 2.84
CA ASP A 55 4.13 -2.26 2.78
C ASP A 55 3.09 -3.00 3.64
N MET A 56 2.45 -2.28 4.57
CA MET A 56 1.35 -2.79 5.41
C MET A 56 -0.02 -2.76 4.71
N LEU A 57 -0.11 -2.15 3.52
CA LEU A 57 -1.34 -2.04 2.76
C LEU A 57 -1.37 -3.06 1.63
N ASN A 58 -2.53 -3.66 1.39
CA ASN A 58 -2.75 -4.54 0.25
C ASN A 58 -2.93 -3.71 -1.04
N TRP A 59 -2.87 -4.38 -2.21
CA TRP A 59 -2.95 -3.70 -3.50
C TRP A 59 -4.27 -2.96 -3.75
N GLU A 60 -5.37 -3.43 -3.18
CA GLU A 60 -6.68 -2.77 -3.30
C GLU A 60 -6.71 -1.47 -2.49
N GLN A 61 -6.18 -1.48 -1.27
CA GLN A 61 -5.98 -0.29 -0.44
C GLN A 61 -5.09 0.73 -1.14
N ILE A 62 -3.94 0.29 -1.67
CA ILE A 62 -3.03 1.15 -2.45
C ILE A 62 -3.73 1.73 -3.69
N HIS A 63 -4.54 0.93 -4.38
CA HIS A 63 -5.26 1.37 -5.57
C HIS A 63 -6.34 2.43 -5.25
N ARG A 64 -7.08 2.28 -4.15
CA ARG A 64 -8.03 3.30 -3.67
C ARG A 64 -7.30 4.57 -3.24
N LEU A 65 -6.24 4.44 -2.45
CA LEU A 65 -5.45 5.58 -1.97
C LEU A 65 -4.85 6.37 -3.14
N ARG A 66 -4.34 5.68 -4.16
CA ARG A 66 -3.86 6.28 -5.41
C ARG A 66 -4.93 7.14 -6.09
N LYS A 67 -6.18 6.65 -6.17
CA LYS A 67 -7.30 7.40 -6.76
C LYS A 67 -7.62 8.65 -5.94
N LYS A 68 -7.71 8.52 -4.61
CA LYS A 68 -7.99 9.63 -3.68
C LYS A 68 -6.92 10.73 -3.75
N LEU A 69 -5.65 10.33 -3.87
CA LEU A 69 -4.52 11.26 -3.98
C LEU A 69 -4.27 11.78 -5.40
N PHE A 70 -5.19 11.50 -6.34
CA PHE A 70 -5.09 11.93 -7.74
C PHE A 70 -3.78 11.51 -8.40
N LEU A 71 -3.35 10.26 -8.19
CA LEU A 71 -2.14 9.70 -8.79
C LEU A 71 -2.46 8.84 -10.02
N LYS A 72 -1.64 8.97 -11.05
CA LYS A 72 -1.57 8.06 -12.20
C LYS A 72 -1.03 6.69 -11.77
N GLU A 73 -1.20 5.70 -12.63
CA GLU A 73 -0.70 4.34 -12.36
C GLU A 73 0.83 4.28 -12.24
N ASP A 74 1.54 5.21 -12.86
CA ASP A 74 3.00 5.34 -12.76
C ASP A 74 3.44 6.12 -11.51
N GLY A 75 2.52 6.45 -10.59
CA GLY A 75 2.81 7.17 -9.36
C GLY A 75 3.01 8.68 -9.55
N ARG A 76 2.80 9.24 -10.74
CA ARG A 76 2.87 10.69 -10.96
C ARG A 76 1.53 11.36 -10.63
N PRO A 77 1.52 12.58 -10.08
CA PRO A 77 0.28 13.34 -9.91
C PRO A 77 -0.47 13.56 -11.23
N LEU A 78 -1.81 13.52 -11.17
CA LEU A 78 -2.69 13.99 -12.24
C LEU A 78 -2.59 15.51 -12.34
N LEU A 79 -2.89 16.05 -13.53
CA LEU A 79 -2.90 17.50 -13.77
C LEU A 79 -3.94 18.23 -12.92
N CYS A 80 -5.00 17.55 -12.50
CA CYS A 80 -6.04 18.06 -11.61
C CYS A 80 -5.69 17.92 -10.12
N ALA A 81 -4.55 17.32 -9.77
CA ALA A 81 -4.14 17.21 -8.38
C ALA A 81 -3.85 18.62 -7.82
N PRO A 82 -4.38 18.99 -6.66
CA PRO A 82 -4.00 20.22 -5.98
C PRO A 82 -2.47 20.19 -5.75
N PRO A 83 -1.70 21.20 -6.19
CA PRO A 83 -0.25 21.15 -6.09
C PRO A 83 0.26 21.24 -4.64
N ASP A 84 -0.46 21.93 -3.76
CA ASP A 84 -0.05 22.27 -2.39
C ASP A 84 -1.18 22.06 -1.36
N ASP A 85 -1.93 20.97 -1.47
CA ASP A 85 -2.88 20.58 -0.42
C ASP A 85 -2.18 19.87 0.75
N GLU A 86 -2.89 19.70 1.87
CA GLU A 86 -2.32 19.12 3.10
C GLU A 86 -1.90 17.65 2.90
N PHE A 87 -2.41 16.98 1.86
CA PHE A 87 -2.04 15.63 1.45
C PHE A 87 -0.86 15.55 0.47
N SER A 88 -0.28 16.68 0.07
CA SER A 88 0.89 16.70 -0.82
C SER A 88 2.06 15.81 -0.34
N PRO A 89 2.40 15.72 0.97
CA PRO A 89 3.46 14.83 1.43
C PRO A 89 3.08 13.35 1.23
N LEU A 90 1.85 12.98 1.56
CA LEU A 90 1.35 11.61 1.39
C LEU A 90 1.32 11.21 -0.09
N ARG A 91 0.88 12.13 -0.96
CA ARG A 91 0.87 11.96 -2.42
C ARG A 91 2.27 11.69 -2.97
N GLN A 92 3.28 12.48 -2.54
CA GLN A 92 4.66 12.31 -2.98
C GLN A 92 5.23 10.95 -2.55
N HIS A 93 5.00 10.55 -1.30
CA HIS A 93 5.51 9.29 -0.76
C HIS A 93 4.85 8.08 -1.43
N LEU A 94 3.52 8.09 -1.61
CA LEU A 94 2.83 7.01 -2.31
C LEU A 94 3.26 6.93 -3.79
N GLY A 95 3.45 8.07 -4.45
CA GLY A 95 3.95 8.13 -5.81
C GLY A 95 5.38 7.58 -5.94
N ALA A 96 6.25 7.84 -4.96
CA ALA A 96 7.58 7.23 -4.90
C ALA A 96 7.50 5.72 -4.67
N PHE A 97 6.64 5.26 -3.76
CA PHE A 97 6.40 3.85 -3.50
C PHE A 97 5.96 3.09 -4.76
N ILE A 98 4.93 3.59 -5.46
CA ILE A 98 4.43 2.96 -6.69
C ILE A 98 5.53 2.83 -7.75
N ARG A 99 6.33 3.88 -7.94
CA ARG A 99 7.45 3.86 -8.91
C ARG A 99 8.49 2.82 -8.53
N ARG A 100 8.90 2.81 -7.26
CA ARG A 100 9.87 1.83 -6.75
C ARG A 100 9.36 0.40 -6.91
N SER A 101 8.10 0.13 -6.59
CA SER A 101 7.48 -1.18 -6.77
C SER A 101 7.44 -1.61 -8.22
N LYS A 102 7.13 -0.70 -9.16
CA LYS A 102 7.16 -0.98 -10.61
C LYS A 102 8.58 -1.24 -11.14
N GLU A 103 9.61 -0.64 -10.56
CA GLU A 103 11.00 -0.90 -10.93
C GLU A 103 11.53 -2.23 -10.37
N ILE A 104 11.06 -2.64 -9.19
CA ILE A 104 11.52 -3.84 -8.49
C ILE A 104 10.78 -5.09 -8.98
N LEU A 105 9.46 -5.02 -9.22
CA LEU A 105 8.64 -6.16 -9.66
C LEU A 105 9.22 -6.91 -10.87
N PRO A 106 9.63 -6.24 -11.97
CA PRO A 106 10.24 -6.91 -13.11
C PRO A 106 11.56 -7.58 -12.76
N LYS A 107 12.35 -7.00 -11.84
CA LYS A 107 13.62 -7.56 -11.38
C LYS A 107 13.42 -8.79 -10.50
N LEU A 108 12.37 -8.81 -9.68
CA LEU A 108 11.99 -9.97 -8.87
C LEU A 108 11.41 -11.11 -9.70
N LEU A 109 10.86 -10.81 -10.87
CA LEU A 109 10.37 -11.81 -11.83
C LEU A 109 11.48 -12.32 -12.77
N ASP A 110 12.67 -11.74 -12.71
CA ASP A 110 13.84 -12.24 -13.43
C ASP A 110 14.28 -13.59 -12.80
N PRO A 111 14.24 -14.70 -13.55
CA PRO A 111 14.69 -16.00 -13.06
C PRO A 111 16.11 -15.97 -12.48
N ALA A 112 16.99 -15.09 -13.00
CA ALA A 112 18.35 -14.93 -12.49
C ALA A 112 18.40 -14.30 -11.08
N PHE A 113 17.41 -13.48 -10.72
CA PHE A 113 17.27 -12.89 -9.40
C PHE A 113 16.55 -13.84 -8.43
N VAL A 114 15.52 -14.55 -8.90
CA VAL A 114 14.80 -15.58 -8.12
C VAL A 114 15.71 -16.73 -7.71
N THR A 115 16.60 -17.19 -8.60
CA THR A 115 17.53 -18.29 -8.33
C THR A 115 18.63 -17.96 -7.31
N GLN A 116 18.87 -16.68 -6.99
CA GLN A 116 19.73 -16.27 -5.89
C GLN A 116 19.03 -16.34 -4.53
N TRP A 117 17.70 -16.21 -4.53
CA TRP A 117 16.85 -16.24 -3.34
C TRP A 117 16.32 -17.62 -2.99
N ASP A 118 16.57 -18.63 -3.85
CA ASP A 118 16.17 -20.01 -3.57
C ASP A 118 16.92 -20.54 -2.33
N PRO A 119 16.25 -20.70 -1.18
CA PRO A 119 16.89 -21.15 0.05
C PRO A 119 17.49 -22.56 -0.12
N ILE A 120 16.93 -23.35 -1.04
CA ILE A 120 17.40 -24.69 -1.36
C ILE A 120 18.76 -24.62 -2.08
N ARG A 121 18.96 -23.67 -3.00
CA ARG A 121 20.28 -23.45 -3.64
C ARG A 121 21.34 -22.97 -2.67
N VAL A 122 20.98 -22.10 -1.72
CA VAL A 122 21.90 -21.67 -0.65
C VAL A 122 22.27 -22.86 0.23
N LEU A 123 21.31 -23.71 0.60
CA LEU A 123 21.56 -24.95 1.35
C LEU A 123 22.42 -25.95 0.58
N ILE A 124 22.22 -26.10 -0.73
CA ILE A 124 23.01 -27.01 -1.58
C ILE A 124 24.46 -26.51 -1.76
N ASN A 125 24.66 -25.19 -1.87
CA ASN A 125 25.99 -24.60 -2.10
C ASN A 125 26.77 -24.31 -0.81
N ALA A 126 26.09 -24.12 0.33
CA ALA A 126 26.71 -23.83 1.63
C ALA A 126 26.73 -25.03 2.59
N GLY A 127 25.98 -26.09 2.29
CA GLY A 127 26.03 -27.33 3.05
C GLY A 127 27.37 -28.05 2.85
N PRO A 128 27.94 -28.69 3.90
CA PRO A 128 29.15 -29.48 3.72
C PRO A 128 28.88 -30.57 2.69
N SER A 129 29.72 -30.60 1.64
CA SER A 129 29.72 -31.67 0.65
C SER A 129 29.72 -33.01 1.38
N PRO A 130 28.78 -33.94 1.10
CA PRO A 130 28.77 -35.22 1.76
C PRO A 130 30.09 -35.93 1.42
N ASN A 131 30.89 -36.12 2.46
CA ASN A 131 32.19 -36.76 2.38
C ASN A 131 32.02 -38.16 1.75
N PRO A 132 32.71 -38.50 0.65
CA PRO A 132 32.49 -39.77 -0.05
C PRO A 132 33.26 -40.95 0.57
N TYR A 133 33.57 -40.88 1.87
CA TYR A 133 34.29 -41.93 2.60
C TYR A 133 33.37 -42.64 3.59
#